data_AF-A0A524JDY0-F1
#
_entry.id   AF-A0A524JDY0-F1
#
_cell.length_a   1.000
_cell.length_b   1.000
_cell.length_c   1.000
_cell.angle_alpha   90.00
_cell.angle_beta   90.00
_cell.angle_gamma   90.00
#
_symmetry.space_group_name_H-M   'P 1'
#
loop_
_entity.id
_entity.type
_entity.pdbx_description
1 polymer ?
#
loop_
_entity_poly.entity_id
_entity_poly.type
_entity_poly.pdbx_seq_one_letter_code
_entity_poly.pdbx_strand_id
1 'polypeptide(L)' 'MSPGENRWEPVIGLEIHVQLQTRTKMFCGCELEFGAEPNVHTC' A
#
# COMPACT_ATOMS: atom_id res chain seq x y z
N MET A 1 -18.68 12.02 41.69
CA MET A 1 -18.28 12.04 40.26
C MET A 1 -16.94 11.33 40.17
N SER A 2 -16.93 10.08 39.69
CA SER A 2 -15.72 9.26 39.57
C SER A 2 -14.85 9.73 38.39
N PRO A 3 -13.52 9.67 38.50
CA PRO A 3 -12.61 10.00 37.40
C PRO A 3 -12.51 8.78 36.47
N GLY A 4 -13.25 8.78 35.35
CA GLY A 4 -13.19 7.65 34.41
C GLY A 4 -14.04 7.75 33.15
N GLU A 5 -14.86 8.78 32.99
CA GLU A 5 -15.72 8.91 31.80
C GLU A 5 -15.05 9.73 30.71
N ASN A 6 -14.31 9.06 29.83
CA ASN A 6 -13.97 9.61 28.52
C ASN A 6 -15.27 9.75 27.70
N ARG A 7 -15.79 10.98 27.58
CA ARG A 7 -17.06 11.30 26.89
C ARG A 7 -17.03 11.15 25.35
N TRP A 8 -15.93 10.70 24.76
CA TRP A 8 -15.72 10.66 23.31
C TRP A 8 -15.05 9.36 22.88
N GLU A 9 -15.42 8.88 21.69
CA GLU A 9 -14.86 7.67 21.06
C GLU A 9 -13.96 8.08 19.88
N PRO A 10 -12.68 7.67 19.86
CA PRO A 10 -11.80 7.92 18.73
C PRO A 10 -12.16 6.99 17.56
N VAL A 11 -12.43 7.57 16.39
CA VAL A 11 -12.64 6.82 15.14
C VAL A 11 -11.48 7.13 14.20
N ILE A 12 -10.70 6.10 13.85
CA ILE A 12 -9.51 6.22 13.00
C ILE A 12 -9.65 5.25 11.83
N GLY A 13 -9.46 5.76 10.60
CA GLY A 13 -9.39 4.97 9.38
C GLY A 13 -7.98 5.00 8.80
N LEU A 14 -7.52 3.85 8.30
CA LEU A 14 -6.23 3.72 7.61
C LEU A 14 -6.45 3.05 6.26
N GLU A 15 -5.76 3.55 5.23
CA GLU A 15 -5.68 2.94 3.91
C GLU A 15 -4.22 2.55 3.66
N ILE A 16 -3.98 1.28 3.37
CA ILE A 16 -2.63 0.72 3.24
C ILE A 16 -2.48 0.14 1.85
N HIS A 17 -1.45 0.58 1.14
CA HIS A 17 -1.03 -0.03 -0.13
C HIS A 17 0.20 -0.91 0.12
N VAL A 18 0.14 -2.14 -0.39
CA VAL A 18 1.27 -3.08 -0.36
C VAL A 18 1.55 -3.52 -1.78
N GLN A 19 2.81 -3.43 -2.19
CA GLN A 19 3.26 -3.96 -3.46
C GLN A 19 3.59 -5.45 -3.29
N LEU A 20 2.94 -6.31 -4.08
CA LEU A 20 3.23 -7.74 -4.07
C LEU A 20 4.60 -8.02 -4.69
N GLN A 21 5.35 -8.96 -4.10
CA GLN A 21 6.67 -9.38 -4.59
C GLN A 21 6.56 -10.39 -5.75
N THR A 22 5.80 -10.03 -6.79
CA THR A 22 5.68 -10.84 -8.02
C THR A 22 6.85 -10.55 -8.96
N ARG A 23 7.17 -11.51 -9.85
CA ARG A 23 8.20 -11.32 -10.88
C ARG A 23 7.71 -10.51 -12.08
N THR A 24 6.40 -10.56 -12.36
CA THR A 24 5.75 -9.83 -13.46
C THR A 24 4.74 -8.82 -12.94
N LYS A 25 4.36 -7.86 -13.80
CA LYS A 25 3.26 -6.93 -13.53
C LYS A 25 1.91 -7.66 -13.42
N MET A 26 0.93 -6.96 -12.85
CA MET A 26 -0.39 -7.52 -12.54
C MET A 26 -1.15 -8.02 -13.77
N PHE A 27 -1.03 -7.32 -14.91
CA PHE A 27 -1.86 -7.55 -16.10
C PHE A 27 -1.04 -7.75 -17.38
N CYS A 28 0.29 -7.86 -17.29
CA CYS A 28 1.15 -8.18 -18.42
C CYS A 28 2.41 -8.92 -17.97
N GLY A 29 3.14 -9.49 -18.92
CA GLY A 29 4.36 -10.25 -18.66
C GLY A 29 5.62 -9.40 -18.41
N CYS A 30 5.52 -8.07 -18.38
CA CYS A 30 6.67 -7.21 -18.09
C CYS A 30 7.21 -7.47 -16.68
N GLU A 31 8.53 -7.41 -16.53
CA GLU A 31 9.23 -7.57 -15.27
C GLU A 31 8.87 -6.44 -14.27
N LEU A 32 8.79 -6.81 -12.99
CA LEU A 32 8.60 -5.90 -11.86
C LEU A 32 9.93 -5.75 -11.11
N GLU A 33 10.75 -4.80 -11.53
CA GLU A 33 12.10 -4.55 -10.97
C GLU A 33 12.28 -3.08 -10.60
N PHE A 34 13.06 -2.84 -9.54
CA PHE A 34 13.44 -1.49 -9.11
C PHE A 34 14.73 -1.04 -9.79
N GLY A 35 14.79 0.22 -10.23
CA GLY A 35 16.02 0.83 -10.74
C GLY A 35 16.32 0.60 -12.22
N ALA A 36 15.38 0.06 -12.99
CA ALA A 36 15.51 -0.04 -14.44
C ALA A 36 15.50 1.35 -15.11
N GLU A 37 16.15 1.44 -16.28
CA GLU A 37 16.13 2.67 -17.10
C GLU A 37 14.70 3.04 -17.55
N PRO A 38 14.43 4.32 -17.85
CA PRO A 38 13.11 4.78 -18.25
C PRO A 38 12.56 4.02 -19.46
N ASN A 39 11.32 3.53 -19.33
CA ASN A 39 10.58 2.80 -20.37
C ASN A 39 11.21 1.46 -20.85
N VAL A 40 12.06 0.82 -20.03
CA VAL A 40 12.61 -0.50 -20.38
C VAL A 40 11.59 -1.63 -20.21
N HIS A 41 10.85 -1.65 -19.09
CA HIS A 41 9.86 -2.71 -18.82
C HIS A 41 8.45 -2.30 -19.25
N THR A 42 8.27 -1.90 -20.52
CA THR A 42 6.96 -1.54 -21.09
C THR A 42 6.54 -2.50 -22.20
N CYS A 43 5.23 -2.63 -22.43
CA CYS A 43 4.63 -3.38 -23.52
C CYS A 43 3.44 -2.58 -24.08
#